data_AF-A0A151UG82-F1
#
_entry.id   AF-A0A151UG82-F1
#
_cell.length_a   1.000
_cell.length_b   1.000
_cell.length_c   1.000
_cell.angle_alpha   90.00
_cell.angle_beta   90.00
_cell.angle_gamma   90.00
#
_symmetry.space_group_name_H-M   'P 1'
#
loop_
_entity.id
_entity.type
_entity.pdbx_description
1 polymer ?
#
loop_
_entity_poly.entity_id
_entity_poly.type
_entity_poly.pdbx_seq_one_letter_code
_entity_poly.pdbx_strand_id
1 'polypeptide(L)'
;YNYWDYINAWTNVFWFQNKHHRHSWLIYFKQKVRYFFPQWFAEWWEFFGPIQNILPPDIKEGYNQFKARFEEGTNPFHPSLHFFSKFSLAWIFAWQHQFKKTSRLLPILGKQASVKWWDQFDASRDQFDASRANS
;
A
#
# COMPACT_ATOMS: atom_id res chain seq x y z
N TYR A 1 -10.04 -20.81 -4.03
CA TYR A 1 -10.22 -19.56 -3.29
C TYR A 1 -11.21 -18.67 -4.03
N ASN A 2 -12.21 -18.14 -3.33
CA ASN A 2 -13.24 -17.23 -3.85
C ASN A 2 -12.92 -15.76 -3.47
N TYR A 3 -13.78 -14.83 -3.88
CA TYR A 3 -13.65 -13.40 -3.60
C TYR A 3 -13.45 -13.06 -2.11
N TRP A 4 -14.24 -13.69 -1.24
CA TRP A 4 -14.20 -13.47 0.21
C TRP A 4 -12.93 -14.04 0.84
N ASP A 5 -12.40 -15.14 0.31
CA ASP A 5 -11.13 -15.72 0.77
C ASP A 5 -9.98 -14.73 0.61
N TYR A 6 -9.95 -13.97 -0.50
CA TYR A 6 -8.92 -12.94 -0.71
C TYR A 6 -9.06 -11.79 0.28
N ILE A 7 -10.28 -11.27 0.47
CA ILE A 7 -10.53 -10.19 1.43
C ILE A 7 -10.09 -10.62 2.83
N ASN A 8 -10.48 -11.83 3.25
CA ASN A 8 -10.11 -12.38 4.55
C ASN A 8 -8.60 -12.57 4.68
N ALA A 9 -7.94 -13.11 3.65
CA ALA A 9 -6.50 -13.32 3.66
C ALA A 9 -5.75 -11.99 3.84
N TRP A 10 -6.06 -10.98 3.03
CA TRP A 10 -5.40 -9.67 3.12
C TRP A 10 -5.70 -8.95 4.44
N THR A 11 -6.95 -8.99 4.89
CA THR A 11 -7.36 -8.41 6.18
C THR A 11 -6.60 -9.05 7.33
N ASN A 12 -6.51 -10.38 7.35
CA ASN A 12 -5.81 -11.12 8.40
C ASN A 12 -4.30 -10.88 8.36
N VAL A 13 -3.69 -10.82 7.17
CA VAL A 13 -2.26 -10.55 7.02
C VAL A 13 -1.91 -9.16 7.56
N PHE A 14 -2.64 -8.11 7.15
CA PHE A 14 -2.31 -6.75 7.55
C PHE A 14 -2.79 -6.37 8.95
N TRP A 15 -3.74 -7.11 9.52
CA TRP A 15 -4.11 -6.96 10.92
C TRP A 15 -3.47 -7.97 11.86
N PHE A 16 -2.59 -8.82 11.34
CA PHE A 16 -1.83 -9.77 12.14
C PHE A 16 -1.05 -9.03 13.22
N GLN A 17 -1.06 -9.59 14.42
CA GLN A 17 -0.34 -9.08 15.56
C GLN A 17 0.70 -10.12 15.99
N ASN A 18 1.98 -9.79 15.85
CA ASN A 18 3.03 -10.66 16.35
C ASN A 18 3.25 -10.46 17.87
N LYS A 19 3.97 -11.41 18.48
CA LYS A 19 4.28 -11.40 19.93
C LYS A 19 5.08 -10.18 20.38
N HIS A 20 5.76 -9.51 19.46
CA HIS A 20 6.58 -8.32 19.73
C HIS A 20 5.83 -7.01 19.47
N HIS A 21 4.56 -7.08 19.03
CA HIS A 21 3.73 -5.95 18.63
C HIS A 21 4.42 -5.01 17.63
N ARG A 22 5.29 -5.56 16.77
CA ARG A 22 6.11 -4.82 15.82
C ARG A 22 6.23 -5.57 14.52
N HIS A 23 5.51 -5.13 13.52
CA HIS A 23 5.59 -5.67 12.17
C HIS A 23 5.50 -4.52 11.16
N SER A 24 6.10 -4.75 10.01
CA SER A 24 6.07 -3.84 8.88
C SER A 24 6.02 -4.67 7.61
N TRP A 25 5.32 -4.17 6.60
CA TRP A 25 5.21 -4.81 5.30
C TRP A 25 5.84 -3.93 4.25
N LEU A 26 6.71 -4.51 3.43
CA LEU A 26 7.10 -3.92 2.16
C LEU A 26 6.03 -4.28 1.12
N ILE A 27 5.48 -3.27 0.48
CA ILE A 27 4.39 -3.43 -0.49
C ILE A 27 4.81 -2.76 -1.80
N TYR A 28 4.59 -3.46 -2.91
CA TYR A 28 4.87 -2.97 -4.25
C TYR A 28 4.00 -3.71 -5.28
N PHE A 29 3.93 -3.15 -6.47
CA PHE A 29 3.33 -3.80 -7.63
C PHE A 29 4.42 -4.34 -8.55
N LYS A 30 4.20 -5.54 -9.10
CA LYS A 30 5.11 -6.15 -10.06
C LYS A 30 5.15 -5.33 -11.34
N GLN A 31 6.35 -5.14 -11.88
CA GLN A 31 6.55 -4.45 -13.15
C GLN A 31 5.91 -5.19 -14.33
N LYS A 32 5.53 -4.41 -15.35
CA LYS A 32 5.00 -4.90 -16.64
C LYS A 32 3.72 -5.74 -16.50
N VAL A 33 2.97 -5.55 -15.42
CA VAL A 33 1.65 -6.18 -15.22
C VAL A 33 0.57 -5.13 -15.41
N ARG A 34 -0.44 -5.46 -16.22
CA ARG A 34 -1.68 -4.67 -16.29
C ARG A 34 -2.61 -5.14 -15.18
N TYR A 35 -2.85 -4.28 -14.20
CA TYR A 35 -3.72 -4.59 -13.08
C TYR A 35 -5.18 -4.25 -13.38
N PHE A 36 -6.08 -5.15 -12.98
CA PHE A 36 -7.51 -4.91 -12.87
C PHE A 36 -7.87 -5.04 -11.39
N PHE A 37 -8.09 -3.90 -10.74
CA PHE A 37 -8.33 -3.88 -9.30
C PHE A 37 -9.77 -4.27 -9.00
N PRO A 38 -10.01 -5.21 -8.07
CA PRO A 38 -11.35 -5.47 -7.56
C PRO A 38 -11.79 -4.35 -6.62
N GLN A 39 -13.10 -4.19 -6.44
CA GLN A 39 -13.66 -3.10 -5.62
C GLN A 39 -13.13 -3.09 -4.18
N TRP A 40 -13.01 -4.25 -3.54
CA TRP A 40 -12.46 -4.35 -2.18
C TRP A 40 -11.04 -3.79 -2.07
N PHE A 41 -10.26 -3.83 -3.16
CA PHE A 41 -8.90 -3.31 -3.16
C PHE A 41 -8.88 -1.78 -3.12
N ALA A 42 -9.92 -1.10 -3.60
CA ALA A 42 -10.07 0.34 -3.43
C ALA A 42 -10.16 0.69 -1.94
N GLU A 43 -11.02 -0.01 -1.21
CA GLU A 43 -11.17 0.18 0.24
C GLU A 43 -9.87 -0.14 0.97
N TRP A 44 -9.22 -1.25 0.62
CA TRP A 44 -7.91 -1.61 1.15
C TRP A 44 -6.88 -0.50 0.92
N TRP A 45 -6.85 0.08 -0.29
CA TRP A 45 -5.93 1.15 -0.65
C TRP A 45 -6.10 2.40 0.22
N GLU A 46 -7.32 2.76 0.60
CA GLU A 46 -7.57 3.91 1.47
C GLU A 46 -6.99 3.73 2.89
N PHE A 47 -6.91 2.49 3.39
CA PHE A 47 -6.38 2.21 4.74
C PHE A 47 -4.88 1.91 4.76
N PHE A 48 -4.38 1.19 3.76
CA PHE A 48 -3.04 0.60 3.77
C PHE A 48 -2.12 1.16 2.67
N GLY A 49 -2.69 1.93 1.75
CA GLY A 49 -1.97 2.59 0.69
C GLY A 49 -1.02 3.68 1.20
N PRO A 50 -0.11 4.12 0.33
CA PRO A 50 0.81 5.20 0.62
C PRO A 50 0.10 6.56 0.55
N ILE A 51 0.63 7.54 1.29
CA ILE A 51 0.19 8.94 1.22
C ILE A 51 1.17 9.76 0.40
N GLN A 52 0.70 10.82 -0.27
CA GLN A 52 1.55 11.64 -1.14
C GLN A 52 2.73 12.30 -0.42
N ASN A 53 2.63 12.50 0.91
CA ASN A 53 3.67 13.14 1.71
C ASN A 53 4.94 12.32 1.85
N ILE A 54 4.91 11.00 1.60
CA ILE A 54 6.13 10.18 1.66
C ILE A 54 6.95 10.28 0.38
N LEU A 55 6.35 10.76 -0.72
CA LEU A 55 7.02 10.78 -2.03
C LEU A 55 8.19 11.79 -2.02
N PRO A 56 9.37 11.41 -2.54
CA PRO A 56 10.45 12.35 -2.82
C PRO A 56 10.00 13.47 -3.78
N PRO A 57 10.64 14.65 -3.76
CA PRO A 57 10.24 15.80 -4.58
C PRO A 57 10.03 15.46 -6.06
N ASP A 58 10.99 14.78 -6.69
CA ASP A 58 10.95 14.46 -8.12
C ASP A 58 9.78 13.51 -8.46
N ILE A 59 9.55 12.51 -7.60
CA ILE A 59 8.44 11.56 -7.78
C ILE A 59 7.09 12.24 -7.53
N LYS A 60 7.05 13.17 -6.57
CA LYS A 60 5.85 13.95 -6.26
C LYS A 60 5.48 14.88 -7.42
N GLU A 61 6.46 15.48 -8.09
CA GLU A 61 6.24 16.23 -9.32
C GLU A 61 5.67 15.34 -10.42
N GLY A 62 6.28 14.18 -10.66
CA GLY A 62 5.77 13.19 -11.62
C GLY A 62 4.35 12.74 -11.30
N TYR A 63 4.02 12.56 -10.02
CA TYR A 63 2.66 12.25 -9.57
C TYR A 63 1.67 13.38 -9.89
N ASN A 64 2.06 14.65 -9.65
CA ASN A 64 1.20 15.79 -9.96
C ASN A 64 0.92 15.90 -11.47
N GLN A 65 1.94 15.70 -12.30
CA GLN A 65 1.78 15.68 -13.76
C GLN A 65 0.89 14.51 -14.21
N PHE A 66 1.05 13.32 -13.61
CA PHE A 66 0.19 12.17 -13.86
C PHE A 66 -1.27 12.47 -13.47
N LYS A 67 -1.48 13.02 -12.28
CA LYS A 67 -2.81 13.35 -11.75
C LYS A 67 -3.51 14.40 -12.62
N ALA A 68 -2.80 15.42 -13.11
CA ALA A 68 -3.37 16.45 -13.98
C ALA A 68 -3.93 15.90 -15.30
N ARG A 69 -3.42 14.76 -15.76
CA ARG A 69 -3.90 14.04 -16.95
C ARG A 69 -4.86 12.90 -16.62
N PHE A 70 -5.08 12.63 -15.34
CA PHE A 70 -6.00 11.61 -14.88
C PHE A 70 -7.40 12.22 -14.88
N GLU A 71 -8.27 11.70 -15.72
CA GLU A 71 -9.66 12.16 -15.82
C GLU A 71 -10.40 11.83 -14.51
N GLU A 72 -10.49 12.81 -13.60
CA GLU A 72 -11.26 12.67 -12.37
C GLU A 72 -12.74 12.41 -12.74
N GLY A 73 -13.30 11.29 -12.26
CA GLY A 73 -14.70 10.91 -12.47
C GLY A 73 -14.96 9.76 -13.45
N THR A 74 -14.01 9.38 -14.31
CA THR A 74 -14.16 8.19 -15.19
C THR A 74 -13.67 6.90 -14.54
N ASN A 75 -12.81 7.01 -13.52
CA ASN A 75 -12.21 5.88 -12.83
C ASN A 75 -12.66 5.84 -11.35
N PRO A 76 -13.21 4.71 -10.86
CA PRO A 76 -13.65 4.61 -9.47
C PRO A 76 -12.49 4.51 -8.47
N PHE A 77 -11.24 4.37 -8.93
CA PHE A 77 -10.07 4.21 -8.09
C PHE A 77 -9.24 5.50 -7.99
N HIS A 78 -8.61 5.70 -6.84
CA HIS A 78 -7.76 6.86 -6.56
C HIS A 78 -6.57 6.95 -7.54
N PRO A 79 -6.19 8.15 -8.04
CA PRO A 79 -5.08 8.31 -8.98
C PRO A 79 -3.75 7.75 -8.47
N SER A 80 -3.52 7.78 -7.15
CA SER A 80 -2.30 7.20 -6.56
C SER A 80 -2.21 5.69 -6.73
N LEU A 81 -3.32 4.95 -6.75
CA LEU A 81 -3.29 3.51 -7.00
C LEU A 81 -2.75 3.23 -8.41
N HIS A 82 -3.24 3.97 -9.41
CA HIS A 82 -2.80 3.85 -10.79
C HIS A 82 -1.33 4.27 -10.94
N PHE A 83 -0.92 5.35 -10.28
CA PHE A 83 0.46 5.80 -10.31
C PHE A 83 1.42 4.76 -9.69
N PHE A 84 1.16 4.32 -8.46
CA PHE A 84 2.01 3.36 -7.77
C PHE A 84 2.09 2.01 -8.49
N SER A 85 0.97 1.54 -9.07
CA SER A 85 0.98 0.30 -9.85
C SER A 85 1.70 0.43 -11.18
N LYS A 86 1.48 1.53 -11.91
CA LYS A 86 2.12 1.78 -13.20
C LYS A 86 3.63 1.92 -13.12
N PHE A 87 4.13 2.60 -12.08
CA PHE A 87 5.55 2.83 -11.87
C PHE A 87 6.19 1.82 -10.92
N SER A 88 5.43 0.84 -10.42
CA SER A 88 5.90 -0.21 -9.52
C SER A 88 6.62 0.34 -8.28
N LEU A 89 6.04 1.41 -7.72
CA LEU A 89 6.61 2.10 -6.57
C LEU A 89 6.37 1.29 -5.30
N ALA A 90 7.37 1.27 -4.43
CA ALA A 90 7.32 0.55 -3.17
C ALA A 90 7.16 1.49 -1.98
N TRP A 91 6.45 0.99 -0.96
CA TRP A 91 6.36 1.65 0.33
C TRP A 91 6.37 0.62 1.45
N ILE A 92 6.75 1.08 2.63
CA ILE A 92 6.63 0.31 3.86
C ILE A 92 5.37 0.79 4.57
N PHE A 93 4.53 -0.15 4.96
CA PHE A 93 3.39 0.08 5.84
C PHE A 93 3.65 -0.59 7.19
N ALA A 94 3.27 0.06 8.28
CA ALA A 94 3.28 -0.49 9.62
C ALA A 94 2.12 0.11 10.43
N TRP A 95 1.77 -0.54 11.54
CA TRP A 95 0.88 0.06 12.52
C TRP A 95 1.26 -0.36 13.93
N GLN A 96 0.91 0.49 14.89
CA GLN A 96 1.07 0.22 16.32
C GLN A 96 -0.21 0.55 17.07
N HIS A 97 -0.38 -0.01 18.26
CA HIS A 97 -1.49 0.39 19.13
C HIS A 97 -1.29 1.81 19.64
N GLN A 98 -2.37 2.59 19.61
CA GLN A 98 -2.42 3.91 20.22
C GLN A 98 -3.51 3.93 21.29
N PHE A 99 -3.15 4.38 22.48
CA PHE A 99 -4.10 4.65 23.55
C PHE A 99 -4.40 6.13 23.55
N LYS A 100 -5.65 6.51 23.25
CA LYS A 100 -6.09 7.90 23.39
C LYS A 100 -6.88 8.04 24.67
N LYS A 101 -6.29 8.75 25.64
CA LYS A 101 -7.00 9.20 26.84
C LYS A 101 -7.72 10.51 26.53
N THR A 102 -9.04 10.46 26.47
CA THR A 102 -9.88 11.66 26.49
C THR A 102 -10.26 11.91 27.95
N SER A 103 -10.04 13.13 28.46
CA SER A 103 -10.06 13.49 29.88
C SER A 103 -11.36 13.21 30.66
N ARG A 104 -12.44 12.75 29.99
CA ARG A 104 -13.73 12.41 30.61
C ARG A 104 -14.33 11.07 30.14
N LEU A 105 -13.63 10.29 29.32
CA LEU A 105 -14.13 9.04 28.74
C LEU A 105 -13.17 7.88 28.95
N LEU A 106 -13.68 6.65 28.84
CA LEU A 106 -12.86 5.45 28.82
C LEU A 106 -11.78 5.55 27.73
N PRO A 107 -10.54 5.08 28.00
CA PRO A 107 -9.47 5.12 27.02
C PRO A 107 -9.86 4.29 25.79
N ILE A 108 -9.68 4.88 24.60
CA ILE A 108 -9.96 4.21 23.33
C ILE A 108 -8.67 3.54 22.85
N LEU A 109 -8.73 2.23 22.64
CA LEU A 109 -7.68 1.47 21.96
C LEU A 109 -7.87 1.62 20.45
N GLY A 110 -6.94 2.32 19.80
CA GLY A 110 -6.89 2.46 18.36
C GLY A 110 -5.63 1.82 17.77
N LYS A 111 -5.55 1.86 16.43
CA LYS A 111 -4.32 1.56 15.69
C LYS A 111 -3.85 2.83 15.01
N GLN A 112 -2.56 3.11 15.08
CA GLN A 112 -1.91 4.23 14.39
C GLN A 112 -1.13 3.65 13.22
N ALA A 113 -1.59 3.95 12.01
CA ALA A 113 -0.87 3.62 10.79
C ALA A 113 0.37 4.50 10.62
N SER A 114 1.40 3.96 10.00
CA SER A 114 2.61 4.66 9.58
C SER A 114 3.05 4.14 8.23
N VAL A 115 3.41 5.05 7.33
CA VAL A 115 3.89 4.72 6.00
C VAL A 115 5.21 5.42 5.73
N LYS A 116 6.10 4.74 5.01
CA LYS A 116 7.42 5.25 4.64
C LYS A 116 7.72 4.90 3.19
N TRP A 117 8.28 5.86 2.45
CA TRP A 117 8.81 5.62 1.12
C TRP A 117 9.99 4.65 1.15
N TRP A 118 10.13 3.86 0.10
CA TRP A 118 11.23 2.92 -0.03
C TRP A 118 11.91 3.05 -1.39
N ASP A 119 13.06 3.72 -1.39
CA ASP A 119 13.88 4.10 -2.57
C ASP A 119 14.81 2.99 -3.06
N GLN A 120 15.11 2.00 -2.21
CA GLN A 120 16.06 0.93 -2.53
C GLN A 120 15.42 -0.22 -3.34
N PHE A 121 14.13 -0.15 -3.63
CA PHE A 121 13.45 -1.23 -4.32
C PHE A 121 13.52 -1.07 -5.84
N ASP A 122 14.35 -1.93 -6.43
CA ASP A 122 14.43 -2.11 -7.87
C ASP A 122 13.68 -3.38 -8.26
N ALA A 123 12.40 -3.24 -8.61
CA ALA A 123 11.56 -4.38 -9.01
C ALA A 123 12.04 -5.07 -10.31
N SER A 124 13.05 -4.53 -11.02
CA SER A 124 13.65 -5.21 -12.16
C SER A 124 14.55 -6.38 -11.73
N ARG A 125 15.06 -6.36 -10.49
CA ARG A 125 15.90 -7.44 -9.93
C ARG A 125 15.12 -8.72 -9.65
N ASP A 126 13.84 -8.61 -9.29
CA ASP A 126 12.96 -9.77 -9.04
C ASP A 126 12.70 -10.64 -10.29
N GLN A 127 12.89 -10.09 -11.51
CA GLN A 127 12.81 -10.85 -12.76
C GLN A 127 14.02 -11.78 -12.98
N PHE A 128 15.16 -11.47 -12.35
CA PHE A 128 16.41 -12.21 -12.52
C PHE A 128 16.48 -13.46 -11.63
N ASP A 129 15.82 -13.44 -10.47
CA ASP A 129 15.85 -14.58 -9.54
C ASP A 129 14.81 -15.65 -9.89
N ALA A 130 13.66 -15.27 -10.45
CA ALA A 130 12.63 -16.22 -10.90
C ALA A 130 13.06 -17.05 -12.12
N SER A 131 14.01 -16.58 -12.93
CA SER A 131 14.56 -17.31 -14.08
C SER A 131 15.68 -18.29 -13.69
N ARG A 132 16.36 -18.09 -12.55
CA ARG A 132 17.36 -19.01 -11.99
C ARG A 132 16.75 -20.16 -11.18
N ALA A 133 15.56 -19.98 -10.62
CA ALA A 133 14.87 -21.07 -9.91
C ALA A 133 14.26 -22.13 -10.86
N ASN A 134 14.22 -21.85 -12.17
CA ASN A 134 13.68 -22.73 -13.21
C ASN A 134 14.77 -23.25 -14.17
N SER A 135 16.05 -23.14 -13.82
CA SER A 135 17.21 -23.62 -14.61
C SER A 135 17.97 -24.72 -13.90
#